data_AF-A0A942MVX2-F1
#
_entry.id   AF-A0A942MVX2-F1
#
_cell.length_a   1.000
_cell.length_b   1.000
_cell.length_c   1.000
_cell.angle_alpha   90.00
_cell.angle_beta   90.00
_cell.angle_gamma   90.00
#
_symmetry.space_group_name_H-M   'P 1'
#
loop_
_entity.id
_entity.type
_entity.pdbx_description
1 polymer ?
#
loop_
_entity_poly.entity_id
_entity_poly.type
_entity_poly.pdbx_seq_one_letter_code
_entity_poly.pdbx_strand_id
1 'polypeptide(L)'
;MGIRKKRDTSYSMTQRLLKKLGEGRVVEYWTKYGMYKSAELLSIEMQEYVSPYVLRYMSNKYDWKRNCNPKSAIYVGVKRGTVPSSYYKHLIFPTEEIKNEHNNISR
;
A
#
# COMPACT_ATOMS: atom_id res chain seq x y z
N MET A 1 23.36 30.65 7.97
CA MET A 1 22.71 29.37 7.59
C MET A 1 23.43 28.80 6.39
N GLY A 2 24.12 27.66 6.52
CA GLY A 2 24.78 27.02 5.38
C GLY A 2 23.76 26.36 4.46
N ILE A 3 23.79 26.66 3.16
CA ILE A 3 22.95 26.01 2.15
C ILE A 3 23.37 24.55 2.07
N ARG A 4 22.54 23.64 2.58
CA ARG A 4 22.81 22.21 2.55
C ARG A 4 22.68 21.72 1.10
N LYS A 5 23.78 21.24 0.52
CA LYS A 5 23.82 20.71 -0.86
C LYS A 5 22.78 19.59 -1.01
N LYS A 6 21.95 19.65 -2.06
CA LYS A 6 20.88 18.67 -2.31
C LYS A 6 21.51 17.28 -2.50
N ARG A 7 21.06 16.30 -1.74
CA ARG A 7 21.56 14.91 -1.82
C ARG A 7 21.12 14.31 -3.17
N ASP A 8 22.07 13.83 -3.96
CA ASP A 8 21.76 13.01 -5.12
C ASP A 8 21.13 11.70 -4.63
N THR A 9 19.99 11.33 -5.21
CA THR A 9 19.21 10.14 -4.85
C THR A 9 18.85 9.33 -6.10
N SER A 10 19.47 9.66 -7.25
CA SER A 10 19.19 9.07 -8.57
C SER A 10 19.43 7.55 -8.61
N TYR A 11 20.32 7.05 -7.75
CA TYR A 11 20.59 5.64 -7.55
C TYR A 11 19.47 4.89 -6.82
N SER A 12 18.54 5.59 -6.16
CA SER A 12 17.48 4.94 -5.39
C SER A 12 16.51 4.21 -6.33
N MET A 13 16.17 2.97 -5.98
CA MET A 13 15.22 2.17 -6.75
C MET A 13 13.89 2.90 -6.98
N THR A 14 13.43 3.66 -5.97
CA THR A 14 12.26 4.55 -6.09
C THR A 14 12.38 5.53 -7.25
N GLN A 15 13.50 6.26 -7.38
CA GLN A 15 13.64 7.23 -8.47
C GLN A 15 13.81 6.55 -9.83
N ARG A 16 14.46 5.39 -9.86
CA ARG A 16 14.64 4.61 -11.09
C ARG A 16 13.31 4.05 -11.61
N LEU A 17 12.46 3.53 -10.72
CA LEU A 17 11.09 3.13 -11.03
C LEU A 17 10.28 4.29 -11.58
N LEU A 18 10.28 5.42 -10.88
CA LEU A 18 9.53 6.61 -11.29
C LEU A 18 10.02 7.16 -12.64
N LYS A 19 11.32 7.12 -12.90
CA LYS A 19 11.90 7.58 -14.17
C LYS A 19 11.61 6.63 -15.33
N LYS A 20 11.66 5.32 -15.12
CA LYS A 20 11.52 4.31 -16.19
C LYS A 20 10.07 3.95 -16.49
N LEU A 21 9.23 3.79 -15.46
CA LEU A 21 7.86 3.31 -15.59
C LEU A 21 6.80 4.39 -15.31
N GLY A 22 7.20 5.46 -14.63
CA GLY A 22 6.26 6.49 -14.16
C GLY A 22 5.53 6.07 -12.89
N GLU A 23 5.04 7.07 -12.14
CA GLU A 23 4.33 6.83 -10.88
C GLU A 23 3.04 6.02 -11.08
N GLY A 24 2.25 6.35 -12.11
CA GLY A 24 0.96 5.72 -12.37
C GLY A 24 1.06 4.20 -12.52
N ARG A 25 2.09 3.70 -13.21
CA ARG A 25 2.31 2.27 -13.40
C ARG A 25 2.63 1.55 -12.10
N VAL A 26 3.45 2.18 -11.26
CA VAL A 26 3.82 1.64 -9.94
C VAL A 26 2.59 1.60 -9.02
N VAL A 27 1.76 2.65 -9.04
CA VAL A 27 0.49 2.73 -8.28
C VAL A 27 -0.51 1.69 -8.75
N GLU A 28 -0.61 1.47 -10.06
CA GLU A 28 -1.51 0.46 -10.65
C GLU A 28 -1.19 -0.94 -10.08
N TYR A 29 0.09 -1.33 -10.13
CA TYR A 29 0.52 -2.62 -9.59
C TYR A 29 0.26 -2.68 -8.09
N TRP A 30 0.68 -1.66 -7.34
CA TRP A 30 0.45 -1.59 -5.89
C TRP A 30 -1.03 -1.79 -5.52
N THR A 31 -1.92 -1.10 -6.23
CA THR A 31 -3.36 -1.12 -5.96
C THR A 31 -3.95 -2.49 -6.26
N LYS A 32 -3.54 -3.10 -7.37
CA LYS A 32 -4.08 -4.38 -7.85
C LYS A 32 -3.52 -5.59 -7.10
N TYR A 33 -2.23 -5.58 -6.80
CA TYR A 33 -1.51 -6.77 -6.35
C TYR A 33 -0.88 -6.64 -4.95
N GLY A 34 -0.82 -5.42 -4.40
CA GLY A 34 -0.14 -5.16 -3.12
C GLY A 34 1.37 -5.32 -3.20
N MET A 35 2.04 -5.34 -2.05
CA MET A 35 3.50 -5.19 -1.96
C MET A 35 4.31 -6.28 -2.69
N TYR A 36 4.11 -7.55 -2.34
CA TYR A 36 4.99 -8.63 -2.78
C TYR A 36 4.87 -8.92 -4.27
N LYS A 37 3.65 -9.10 -4.78
CA LYS A 37 3.43 -9.42 -6.18
C LYS A 37 3.76 -8.25 -7.11
N SER A 38 3.51 -7.01 -6.67
CA SER A 38 3.97 -5.84 -7.43
C SER A 38 5.49 -5.77 -7.51
N ALA A 39 6.21 -6.06 -6.43
CA ALA A 39 7.67 -6.06 -6.44
C ALA A 39 8.23 -7.08 -7.44
N GLU A 40 7.64 -8.28 -7.50
CA GLU A 40 7.97 -9.31 -8.49
C GLU A 40 7.74 -8.81 -9.93
N LEU A 41 6.55 -8.28 -10.23
CA LEU A 41 6.20 -7.80 -11.57
C LEU A 41 7.06 -6.60 -12.00
N LEU A 42 7.27 -5.64 -11.10
CA LEU A 42 8.16 -4.51 -11.35
C LEU A 42 9.60 -4.98 -11.56
N SER A 43 10.04 -6.04 -10.89
CA SER A 43 11.40 -6.56 -11.09
C SER A 43 11.60 -7.10 -12.51
N ILE A 44 10.61 -7.82 -13.02
CA ILE A 44 10.61 -8.34 -14.39
C ILE A 44 10.62 -7.19 -15.39
N GLU A 45 9.75 -6.19 -15.21
CA GLU A 45 9.62 -5.05 -16.12
C GLU A 45 10.84 -4.12 -16.08
N MET A 46 11.44 -3.95 -14.90
CA MET A 46 12.71 -3.23 -14.74
C MET A 46 13.90 -4.00 -15.29
N GLN A 47 13.80 -5.33 -15.42
CA GLN A 47 14.93 -6.26 -15.60
C GLN A 47 15.96 -6.15 -14.45
N GLU A 48 15.48 -5.89 -13.24
CA GLU A 48 16.30 -5.68 -12.05
C GLU A 48 15.49 -5.95 -10.80
N TYR A 49 16.12 -6.45 -9.74
CA TYR A 49 15.44 -6.69 -8.47
C TYR A 49 14.88 -5.40 -7.84
N VAL A 50 13.57 -5.39 -7.63
CA VAL A 50 12.83 -4.38 -6.86
C VAL A 50 12.43 -4.99 -5.53
N SER A 51 12.96 -4.44 -4.44
CA SER A 51 12.58 -4.92 -3.10
C SER A 51 11.12 -4.57 -2.77
N PRO A 52 10.35 -5.46 -2.13
CA PRO A 52 9.00 -5.15 -1.64
C PRO A 52 8.98 -3.94 -0.70
N TYR A 53 10.08 -3.69 0.03
CA TYR A 53 10.19 -2.54 0.92
C TYR A 53 10.25 -1.19 0.19
N VAL A 54 10.62 -1.18 -1.10
CA VAL A 54 10.53 0.02 -1.95
C VAL A 54 9.07 0.43 -2.08
N LEU A 55 8.17 -0.53 -2.36
CA LEU A 55 6.74 -0.24 -2.46
C LEU A 55 6.12 0.11 -1.11
N ARG A 56 6.57 -0.51 -0.01
CA ARG A 56 6.17 -0.08 1.35
C ARG A 56 6.58 1.37 1.60
N TYR A 57 7.79 1.75 1.22
CA TYR A 57 8.25 3.12 1.38
C TYR A 57 7.42 4.09 0.53
N MET A 58 7.19 3.77 -0.75
CA MET A 58 6.42 4.62 -1.65
C MET A 58 4.97 4.77 -1.19
N SER A 59 4.31 3.69 -0.79
CA SER A 59 2.92 3.77 -0.31
C SER A 59 2.78 4.61 0.95
N ASN A 60 3.75 4.56 1.86
CA ASN A 60 3.75 5.46 3.02
C ASN A 60 4.10 6.90 2.66
N LYS A 61 5.04 7.12 1.73
CA LYS A 61 5.49 8.45 1.32
C LYS A 61 4.41 9.23 0.57
N TYR A 62 3.69 8.55 -0.31
CA TYR A 62 2.68 9.14 -1.19
C TYR A 62 1.24 8.84 -0.73
N ASP A 63 1.08 8.30 0.47
CA ASP A 63 -0.20 7.88 1.07
C ASP A 63 -1.08 7.00 0.17
N TRP A 64 -0.46 6.10 -0.60
CA TRP A 64 -1.19 5.22 -1.52
C TRP A 64 -2.06 4.23 -0.76
N LYS A 65 -3.35 4.22 -1.08
CA LYS A 65 -4.34 3.30 -0.54
C LYS A 65 -4.67 2.19 -1.52
N ARG A 66 -5.04 1.02 -1.00
CA ARG A 66 -5.59 -0.08 -1.80
C ARG A 66 -6.67 -0.81 -1.04
N ASN A 67 -7.59 -1.45 -1.77
CA ASN A 67 -8.60 -2.29 -1.14
C ASN A 67 -7.95 -3.52 -0.48
N CYS A 68 -8.39 -3.83 0.74
CA CYS A 68 -8.02 -5.03 1.44
C CYS A 68 -8.67 -6.22 0.75
N ASN A 69 -7.92 -7.30 0.52
CA ASN A 69 -8.48 -8.54 0.00
C ASN A 69 -9.32 -9.20 1.10
N PRO A 70 -10.64 -9.42 0.90
CA PRO A 70 -11.51 -10.04 1.90
C PRO A 70 -11.09 -11.46 2.30
N LYS A 71 -10.31 -12.15 1.44
CA LYS A 71 -9.77 -13.48 1.70
C LYS A 71 -8.44 -13.45 2.44
N SER A 72 -7.85 -12.28 2.67
CA SER A 72 -6.57 -12.17 3.37
C SER A 72 -6.70 -12.40 4.87
N ALA A 73 -5.66 -12.96 5.49
CA ALA A 73 -5.59 -13.11 6.94
C ALA A 73 -5.73 -11.76 7.69
N ILE A 74 -5.26 -10.67 7.06
CA ILE A 74 -5.42 -9.31 7.59
C ILE A 74 -6.90 -8.92 7.68
N TYR A 75 -7.68 -9.11 6.61
CA TYR A 75 -9.12 -8.83 6.63
C TYR A 75 -9.83 -9.67 7.68
N VAL A 76 -9.53 -10.98 7.74
CA VAL A 76 -10.13 -11.89 8.72
C VAL A 76 -9.80 -11.48 10.15
N GLY A 77 -8.55 -11.09 10.43
CA GLY A 77 -8.14 -10.63 11.76
C GLY A 77 -8.83 -9.32 12.17
N VAL A 78 -8.91 -8.36 11.25
CA VAL A 78 -9.64 -7.10 11.49
C VAL A 78 -11.13 -7.34 11.70
N LYS A 79 -11.76 -8.15 10.84
CA LYS A 79 -13.19 -8.50 10.95
C LYS A 79 -13.53 -9.21 12.26
N ARG A 80 -12.61 -10.04 12.78
CA ARG A 80 -12.75 -10.74 14.07
C ARG A 80 -12.38 -9.87 15.28
N GLY A 81 -11.89 -8.65 15.07
CA GLY A 81 -11.42 -7.76 16.14
C GLY A 81 -10.13 -8.22 16.81
N THR A 82 -9.38 -9.17 16.23
CA THR A 82 -8.11 -9.63 16.82
C THR A 82 -6.97 -8.64 16.57
N VAL A 83 -7.07 -7.81 15.53
CA VAL A 83 -6.13 -6.73 15.22
C VAL A 83 -6.90 -5.47 14.79
N PRO A 84 -6.50 -4.26 15.22
CA PRO A 84 -7.13 -3.03 14.76
C PRO A 84 -6.86 -2.73 13.28
N SER A 85 -7.87 -2.24 12.56
CA SER A 85 -7.71 -1.75 11.17
C SER A 85 -6.71 -0.59 11.06
N SER A 86 -6.59 0.22 12.13
CA SER A 86 -5.68 1.38 12.21
C SER A 86 -4.20 1.03 12.03
N TYR A 87 -3.82 -0.24 12.24
CA TYR A 87 -2.46 -0.71 12.01
C TYR A 87 -2.12 -0.80 10.51
N TYR A 88 -3.13 -0.83 9.65
CA TYR A 88 -2.99 -1.00 8.20
C TYR A 88 -3.41 0.26 7.45
N LYS A 89 -2.72 1.39 7.70
CA LYS A 89 -3.04 2.72 7.12
C LYS A 89 -3.15 2.79 5.59
N HIS A 90 -2.55 1.83 4.88
CA HIS A 90 -2.55 1.74 3.42
C HIS A 90 -3.66 0.83 2.86
N LEU A 91 -4.47 0.21 3.73
CA LEU A 91 -5.57 -0.68 3.35
C LEU A 91 -6.92 -0.01 3.62
N ILE A 92 -7.78 -0.02 2.60
CA ILE A 92 -9.19 0.29 2.72
C ILE A 92 -9.90 -1.04 2.97
N PHE A 93 -10.43 -1.22 4.17
CA PHE A 93 -11.23 -2.39 4.47
C PHE A 93 -12.62 -2.18 3.88
N PRO A 94 -13.12 -3.09 3.02
CA PRO A 94 -14.50 -2.98 2.57
C PRO A 94 -15.39 -3.07 3.80
N THR A 95 -16.15 -2.00 4.04
CA THR A 95 -17.24 -2.03 5.01
C THR A 95 -18.31 -2.93 4.41
N GLU A 96 -18.32 -4.22 4.78
CA GLU A 96 -19.62 -4.86 4.96
C GLU A 96 -20.36 -3.95 5.93
N GLU A 97 -21.50 -3.41 5.49
CA GLU A 97 -22.42 -2.60 6.28
C GLU A 97 -22.30 -2.97 7.77
N ILE A 98 -21.93 -1.98 8.60
CA ILE A 98 -22.24 -2.07 10.01
C ILE A 98 -23.77 -2.04 10.08
N LYS A 99 -24.42 -3.20 9.90
CA LYS A 99 -25.81 -3.44 10.26
C LYS A 99 -25.91 -3.39 11.79
N ASN A 100 -25.74 -2.19 12.33
CA ASN A 100 -26.17 -1.82 13.69
C ASN A 100 -27.25 -0.74 13.63
N GLU A 101 -28.01 -0.67 12.54
CA GLU A 101 -29.40 -0.21 12.63
C GLU A 101 -30.19 -1.43 13.09
N HIS A 102 -30.43 -1.60 14.39
CA HIS A 102 -31.50 -2.42 15.02
C HIS A 102 -31.28 -2.63 16.54
N ASN A 103 -30.50 -1.79 17.24
CA ASN A 103 -30.53 -1.72 18.71
C ASN A 103 -31.15 -0.42 19.20
N ASN A 104 -32.33 -0.07 18.68
CA ASN A 104 -33.25 0.82 19.37
C ASN A 104 -34.68 0.40 19.03
N ILE A 105 -35.55 0.46 20.06
CA ILE A 105 -36.93 -0.04 20.14
C ILE A 105 -36.94 -1.52 20.57
N SER A 106 -37.11 -1.86 21.86
CA SER A 106 -38.32 -1.55 22.62
C SER A 106 -38.06 -1.52 24.13
N ARG A 107 -38.61 -0.51 24.79
CA ARG A 107 -39.02 -0.58 26.20
C ARG A 107 -40.48 -0.17 26.26
#